data_AF-A0A8J7RGJ9-F1
#
_entry.id   AF-A0A8J7RGJ9-F1
#
_cell.length_a   1.000
_cell.length_b   1.000
_cell.length_c   1.000
_cell.angle_alpha   90.00
_cell.angle_beta   90.00
_cell.angle_gamma   90.00
#
_symmetry.space_group_name_H-M   'P 1'
#
loop_
_entity.id
_entity.type
_entity.pdbx_description
1 polymer ?
#
loop_
_entity_poly.entity_id
_entity_poly.type
_entity_poly.pdbx_seq_one_letter_code
_entity_poly.pdbx_strand_id
1 'polypeptide(L)'
;MALKACGGAHHWARERTRLGHEVRLIPPAYVKPFVKRQKNRAVDAEAICEAAQRPIMRFVAVKSEEQQASALVFRARDLLVRQRTQLIAAVRGNLSEYGWVAPKGPTYVSMLCDLLDDELGAC
;
A
#
# COMPACT_ATOMS: atom_id res chain seq x y z
N MET A 1 9.40 -14.31 20.96
CA MET A 1 8.00 -14.27 20.45
C MET A 1 8.00 -14.05 18.94
N ALA A 2 7.00 -14.56 18.21
CA ALA A 2 6.82 -14.29 16.78
C ALA A 2 5.52 -13.52 16.52
N LEU A 3 5.56 -12.56 15.58
CA LEU A 3 4.38 -11.84 15.11
C LEU A 3 4.37 -11.86 13.58
N LYS A 4 3.18 -11.85 12.98
CA LYS A 4 3.04 -11.63 11.54
C LYS A 4 3.26 -10.16 11.21
N ALA A 5 4.05 -9.85 10.19
CA ALA A 5 4.33 -8.48 9.75
C ALA A 5 3.13 -7.85 9.02
N CYS A 6 2.04 -7.60 9.76
CA CYS A 6 0.81 -6.96 9.31
C CYS A 6 0.71 -5.51 9.84
N GLY A 7 -0.43 -4.85 9.57
CA GLY A 7 -0.71 -3.52 10.10
C GLY A 7 -0.56 -3.48 11.63
N GLY A 8 0.22 -2.53 12.13
CA GLY A 8 0.50 -2.39 13.57
C GLY A 8 1.59 -3.32 14.13
N ALA A 9 2.04 -4.35 13.40
CA ALA A 9 3.01 -5.31 13.91
C ALA A 9 4.35 -4.69 14.28
N HIS A 10 4.82 -3.69 13.52
CA HIS A 10 6.07 -2.98 13.83
C HIS A 10 5.98 -2.17 15.12
N HIS A 11 4.84 -1.51 15.38
CA HIS A 11 4.61 -0.79 16.63
C HIS A 11 4.64 -1.75 17.82
N TRP A 12 3.86 -2.84 17.74
CA TRP A 12 3.83 -3.84 18.80
C TRP A 12 5.15 -4.56 19.00
N ALA A 13 5.92 -4.78 17.92
CA ALA A 13 7.25 -5.36 18.04
C ALA A 13 8.20 -4.43 18.81
N ARG A 14 8.22 -3.13 18.49
CA ARG A 14 9.01 -2.14 19.25
C ARG A 14 8.61 -2.12 20.72
N GLU A 15 7.31 -2.09 21.00
CA GLU A 15 6.82 -2.03 22.37
C GLU A 15 7.20 -3.28 23.18
N ARG A 16 7.06 -4.47 22.59
CA ARG A 16 7.45 -5.71 23.25
C ARG A 16 8.96 -5.83 23.42
N THR A 17 9.75 -5.29 22.49
CA THR A 17 11.21 -5.20 22.63
C THR A 17 11.62 -4.25 23.74
N ARG A 18 10.94 -3.12 23.96
CA ARG A 18 11.18 -2.22 25.11
C ARG A 18 10.95 -2.92 26.45
N LEU A 19 10.02 -3.87 26.51
CA LEU A 19 9.75 -4.71 27.68
C LEU A 19 10.75 -5.87 27.83
N GLY A 20 11.81 -5.94 27.01
CA GLY A 20 12.85 -6.97 27.09
C GLY A 20 12.55 -8.26 26.32
N HIS A 21 11.48 -8.32 25.52
CA HIS A 21 11.19 -9.51 24.72
C HIS A 21 11.92 -9.49 23.38
N GLU A 22 12.49 -10.64 23.00
CA GLU A 22 12.92 -10.88 21.64
C GLU A 22 11.70 -11.06 20.72
N VAL A 23 11.57 -10.21 19.71
CA VAL A 23 10.46 -10.24 18.75
C VAL A 23 10.97 -10.55 17.35
N ARG A 24 10.37 -11.54 16.71
CA ARG A 24 10.65 -11.94 15.34
C ARG A 24 9.43 -11.70 14.46
N LEU A 25 9.57 -10.94 13.38
CA LEU A 25 8.48 -10.65 12.45
C LEU A 25 8.50 -11.60 11.26
N ILE A 26 7.39 -12.29 10.98
CA ILE A 26 7.25 -13.23 9.85
C ILE A 26 6.46 -12.55 8.72
N PRO A 27 6.95 -12.54 7.46
CA PRO A 27 6.19 -12.06 6.32
C PRO A 27 4.81 -12.73 6.21
N PRO A 28 3.72 -11.99 5.91
CA PRO A 28 2.39 -12.58 5.77
C PRO A 28 2.32 -13.72 4.74
N ALA A 29 3.12 -13.62 3.67
CA ALA A 29 3.22 -14.65 2.64
C ALA A 29 3.76 -15.98 3.19
N TYR A 30 4.60 -15.94 4.22
CA TYR A 30 5.19 -17.14 4.83
C TYR A 30 4.30 -17.72 5.93
N VAL A 31 3.39 -16.92 6.50
CA VAL A 31 2.37 -17.42 7.42
C VAL A 31 1.20 -18.07 6.66
N LYS A 32 0.87 -17.57 5.46
CA LYS A 32 -0.31 -18.00 4.68
C LYS A 32 -0.44 -19.54 4.51
N PRO A 33 0.63 -20.31 4.22
CA PRO A 33 0.52 -21.77 4.08
C PRO A 33 0.07 -22.51 5.34
N PHE A 34 0.21 -21.91 6.52
CA PHE A 34 -0.13 -22.52 7.81
C PHE A 34 -1.54 -22.11 8.31
N VAL A 35 -2.23 -21.23 7.58
CA VAL A 35 -3.57 -20.78 7.98
C VAL A 35 -4.62 -21.83 7.57
N LYS A 36 -5.26 -22.45 8.57
CA LYS A 36 -6.38 -23.38 8.37
C LYS A 36 -7.64 -22.67 7.84
N ARG A 37 -8.62 -23.44 7.36
CA ARG A 37 -9.93 -22.91 6.91
C ARG A 37 -10.62 -22.11 8.04
N GLN A 38 -11.49 -21.17 7.66
CA GLN A 38 -12.19 -20.25 8.56
C GLN A 38 -11.25 -19.40 9.43
N LYS A 39 -10.76 -18.30 8.85
CA LYS A 39 -9.83 -17.40 9.51
C LYS A 39 -10.45 -16.76 10.75
N ASN A 40 -9.83 -17.00 11.91
CA ASN A 40 -10.10 -16.31 13.16
C ASN A 40 -8.78 -15.98 13.88
N ARG A 41 -8.85 -15.31 15.05
CA ARG A 41 -7.66 -14.89 15.80
C ARG A 41 -6.82 -16.08 16.31
N ALA A 42 -7.48 -17.14 16.79
CA ALA A 42 -6.80 -18.33 17.30
C ALA A 42 -6.05 -19.07 16.18
N VAL A 43 -6.67 -19.22 15.01
CA VAL A 43 -6.07 -19.86 13.83
C VAL A 43 -4.88 -19.03 13.29
N ASP A 44 -4.96 -17.70 13.28
CA ASP A 44 -3.83 -16.86 12.84
C ASP A 44 -2.67 -16.95 13.86
N ALA A 45 -2.95 -17.06 15.16
CA ALA A 45 -1.92 -17.28 16.19
C ALA A 45 -1.24 -18.65 16.05
N GLU A 46 -2.02 -19.72 15.87
CA GLU A 46 -1.51 -21.07 15.61
C GLU A 46 -0.61 -21.09 14.36
N ALA A 47 -1.07 -20.49 13.26
CA ALA A 47 -0.31 -20.41 12.02
C ALA A 47 1.03 -19.65 12.19
N ILE A 48 1.05 -18.58 13.00
CA ILE A 48 2.29 -17.85 13.32
C ILE A 48 3.24 -18.74 14.14
N CYS A 49 2.71 -19.46 15.13
CA CYS A 49 3.50 -20.39 15.95
C CYS A 49 4.08 -21.53 15.12
N GLU A 50 3.30 -22.13 14.21
CA GLU A 50 3.78 -23.17 13.30
C GLU A 50 4.86 -22.64 12.33
N ALA A 51 4.61 -21.46 11.73
CA ALA A 51 5.56 -20.82 10.84
C ALA A 51 6.90 -20.55 11.56
N ALA A 52 6.84 -20.01 12.79
CA ALA A 52 8.02 -19.66 13.58
C ALA A 52 8.91 -20.85 13.94
N GLN A 53 8.38 -22.07 13.91
CA GLN A 53 9.11 -23.30 14.23
C GLN A 53 9.86 -23.89 13.04
N ARG A 54 9.61 -23.40 11.81
CA ARG A 54 10.29 -23.94 10.63
C ARG A 54 11.79 -23.56 10.67
N PRO A 55 12.70 -24.53 10.48
CA PRO A 55 14.14 -24.29 10.63
C PRO A 55 14.69 -23.30 9.58
N ILE A 56 14.03 -23.22 8.42
CA ILE A 56 14.39 -22.31 7.32
C ILE A 56 13.58 -21.01 7.33
N MET A 57 12.86 -20.71 8.42
CA MET A 57 12.01 -19.52 8.49
C MET A 57 12.85 -18.24 8.42
N ARG A 58 12.44 -17.32 7.55
CA ARG A 58 13.07 -15.99 7.45
C ARG A 58 12.20 -14.96 8.13
N PHE A 59 12.86 -14.06 8.84
CA PHE A 59 12.23 -12.98 9.56
C PHE A 59 12.59 -11.63 8.91
N VAL A 60 11.72 -10.66 9.09
CA VAL A 60 11.98 -9.27 8.69
C VAL A 60 12.36 -8.44 9.90
N ALA A 61 13.25 -7.47 9.70
CA ALA A 61 13.64 -6.56 10.75
C ALA A 61 12.45 -5.73 11.26
N VAL A 62 12.44 -5.46 12.56
CA VAL A 62 11.52 -4.48 13.14
C VAL A 62 11.98 -3.10 12.69
N LYS A 63 11.15 -2.41 11.90
CA LYS A 63 11.43 -1.06 11.45
C LYS A 63 11.37 -0.07 12.61
N SER A 64 12.32 0.86 12.64
CA SER A 64 12.21 2.06 13.48
C SER A 64 11.02 2.92 13.04
N GLU A 65 10.66 3.91 13.85
CA GLU A 65 9.58 4.84 13.53
C GLU A 65 9.93 5.69 12.30
N GLU A 66 11.18 6.12 12.21
CA GLU A 66 11.72 6.91 11.10
C GLU A 66 11.73 6.10 9.79
N GLN A 67 12.13 4.82 9.85
CA GLN A 67 12.08 3.92 8.69
C GLN A 67 10.63 3.68 8.24
N GLN A 68 9.69 3.53 9.19
CA GLN A 68 8.28 3.32 8.89
C GLN A 68 7.62 4.57 8.31
N ALA A 69 7.97 5.75 8.83
CA ALA A 69 7.53 7.06 8.33
C ALA A 69 8.08 7.33 6.93
N SER A 70 9.37 7.08 6.68
CA SER A 70 9.98 7.23 5.36
C SER A 70 9.25 6.36 4.32
N ALA A 71 9.00 5.09 4.64
CA ALA A 71 8.24 4.19 3.78
C ALA A 71 6.76 4.61 3.59
N LEU A 72 6.19 5.38 4.53
CA LEU A 72 4.84 5.94 4.38
C LEU A 72 4.83 7.05 3.32
N VAL A 73 5.80 7.97 3.35
CA VAL A 73 5.93 9.06 2.37
C VAL A 73 6.02 8.52 0.94
N PHE A 74 6.87 7.52 0.70
CA PHE A 74 6.99 6.90 -0.62
C PHE A 74 5.69 6.28 -1.11
N ARG A 75 4.98 5.54 -0.24
CA ARG A 75 3.69 4.91 -0.60
C ARG A 75 2.59 5.93 -0.82
N ALA A 76 2.54 6.99 -0.01
CA ALA A 76 1.59 8.08 -0.19
C ALA A 76 1.81 8.78 -1.53
N ARG A 77 3.07 9.09 -1.87
CA ARG A 77 3.42 9.68 -3.16
C ARG A 77 3.03 8.78 -4.33
N ASP A 78 3.39 7.50 -4.28
CA ASP A 78 3.03 6.53 -5.32
C ASP A 78 1.51 6.42 -5.52
N LEU A 79 0.75 6.36 -4.42
CA LEU A 79 -0.72 6.37 -4.47
C LEU A 79 -1.25 7.63 -5.16
N LEU A 80 -0.80 8.81 -4.73
CA LEU A 80 -1.26 10.10 -5.29
C LEU A 80 -0.90 10.24 -6.77
N VAL A 81 0.29 9.79 -7.18
CA VAL A 81 0.71 9.80 -8.60
C VAL A 81 -0.18 8.88 -9.44
N ARG A 82 -0.53 7.70 -8.94
CA ARG A 82 -1.44 6.77 -9.62
C ARG A 82 -2.85 7.34 -9.71
N GLN A 83 -3.39 7.86 -8.61
CA GLN A 83 -4.72 8.49 -8.58
C GLN A 83 -4.80 9.67 -9.54
N ARG A 84 -3.80 10.56 -9.54
CA ARG A 84 -3.73 11.67 -10.49
C ARG A 84 -3.75 11.17 -11.93
N THR A 85 -2.94 10.16 -12.26
CA THR A 85 -2.89 9.60 -13.61
C THR A 85 -4.22 8.95 -14.01
N GLN A 86 -4.88 8.23 -13.10
CA GLN A 86 -6.18 7.62 -13.32
C GLN A 86 -7.26 8.67 -13.60
N LEU A 87 -7.30 9.76 -12.80
CA LEU A 87 -8.24 10.86 -13.00
C LEU A 87 -8.03 11.55 -14.35
N ILE A 88 -6.78 11.85 -14.71
CA ILE A 88 -6.45 12.45 -16.02
C ILE A 88 -6.88 11.53 -17.16
N ALA A 89 -6.60 10.23 -17.05
CA ALA A 89 -6.99 9.26 -18.06
C ALA A 89 -8.52 9.17 -18.21
N ALA A 90 -9.27 9.20 -17.10
CA ALA A 90 -10.72 9.16 -17.09
C ALA A 90 -11.33 10.42 -17.72
N VAL A 91 -10.91 11.62 -17.30
CA VAL A 91 -11.38 12.89 -17.87
C VAL A 91 -11.12 12.95 -19.36
N ARG A 92 -9.90 12.61 -19.79
CA ARG A 92 -9.52 12.60 -21.20
C ARG A 92 -10.32 11.58 -22.02
N GLY A 93 -10.61 10.41 -21.44
CA GLY A 93 -11.47 9.41 -22.06
C GLY A 93 -12.88 9.94 -22.30
N ASN A 94 -13.50 10.48 -21.25
CA ASN A 94 -14.86 11.03 -21.33
C ASN A 94 -14.93 12.19 -22.34
N LEU A 95 -14.00 13.14 -22.29
CA LEU A 95 -13.98 14.29 -23.20
C LEU A 95 -13.79 13.90 -24.67
N SER A 96 -13.04 12.81 -24.93
CA SER A 96 -12.86 12.31 -26.30
C SER A 96 -14.16 11.79 -26.93
N GLU A 97 -15.15 11.36 -26.13
CA GLU A 97 -16.48 10.99 -26.63
C GLU A 97 -17.24 12.19 -27.22
N TYR A 98 -16.87 13.40 -26.79
CA TYR A 98 -17.46 14.66 -27.26
C TYR A 98 -16.56 15.38 -28.28
N GLY A 99 -15.55 14.70 -28.84
CA GLY A 99 -14.66 15.25 -29.87
C GLY A 99 -13.45 16.04 -29.35
N TRP A 100 -13.33 16.21 -28.04
CA TRP A 100 -12.21 16.93 -27.40
C TRP A 100 -11.01 16.00 -27.19
N VAL A 101 -10.01 16.10 -28.07
CA VAL A 101 -8.86 15.19 -28.09
C VAL A 101 -7.58 15.90 -27.65
N ALA A 102 -6.91 15.35 -26.63
CA ALA A 102 -5.59 15.79 -26.19
C ALA A 102 -4.58 14.63 -26.05
N PRO A 103 -3.27 14.90 -26.17
CA PRO A 103 -2.22 13.90 -25.95
C PRO A 103 -2.24 13.31 -24.52
N LYS A 104 -1.59 12.16 -24.35
CA LYS A 104 -1.45 11.52 -23.03
C LYS A 104 -0.46 12.29 -22.15
N GLY A 105 -0.79 12.44 -20.88
CA GLY A 105 0.14 12.90 -19.84
C GLY A 105 -0.35 14.12 -19.08
N PRO A 106 0.22 14.39 -17.89
CA PRO A 106 -0.25 15.47 -17.02
C PRO A 106 -0.01 16.87 -17.58
N THR A 107 0.97 17.03 -18.48
CA THR A 107 1.29 18.33 -19.11
C THR A 107 0.17 18.84 -20.02
N TYR A 108 -0.68 17.95 -20.56
CA TYR A 108 -1.73 18.31 -21.52
C TYR A 108 -3.10 18.54 -20.85
N VAL A 109 -3.16 18.53 -19.52
CA VAL A 109 -4.42 18.78 -18.80
C VAL A 109 -4.85 20.23 -18.95
N SER A 110 -3.93 21.20 -18.92
CA SER A 110 -4.27 22.61 -19.14
C SER A 110 -4.84 22.83 -20.53
N MET A 111 -4.28 22.19 -21.56
CA MET A 111 -4.81 22.24 -22.93
C MET A 111 -6.26 21.75 -23.02
N LEU A 112 -6.64 20.71 -22.26
CA LEU A 112 -8.03 20.27 -22.20
C LEU A 112 -8.94 21.31 -21.53
N CYS A 113 -8.45 22.03 -20.52
CA CYS A 113 -9.19 23.13 -19.89
C CYS A 113 -9.36 24.29 -20.86
N ASP A 114 -8.27 24.73 -21.51
CA ASP A 114 -8.30 25.84 -22.47
C ASP A 114 -9.29 25.56 -23.62
N LEU A 115 -9.26 24.34 -24.16
CA LEU A 115 -10.20 23.88 -25.18
C LEU A 115 -11.67 23.98 -24.72
N LEU A 116 -11.98 23.58 -23.49
CA LEU A 116 -13.34 23.66 -22.95
C LEU A 116 -13.78 25.09 -22.69
N ASP A 117 -12.89 25.93 -22.17
CA ASP A 117 -13.17 27.34 -21.87
C ASP A 117 -13.42 28.15 -23.14
N ASP A 118 -12.71 27.85 -24.24
CA ASP A 118 -12.93 28.49 -25.54
C ASP A 118 -14.33 28.22 -26.11
N GLU A 119 -14.90 27.03 -25.91
CA GLU A 119 -16.27 26.71 -26.35
C GLU A 119 -17.34 27.26 -25.39
N LEU A 120 -17.14 27.12 -24.07
CA LEU A 120 -18.10 27.63 -23.09
C LEU A 120 -18.15 29.16 -23.05
N GLY A 121 -17.05 29.84 -23.37
CA GLY A 121 -16.99 31.29 -23.54
C GLY A 121 -17.52 31.80 -24.89
N ALA A 122 -17.80 30.90 -25.84
CA ALA A 122 -18.38 31.22 -27.13
C ALA A 122 -19.93 31.18 -27.16
N CYS A 123 -20.57 30.82 -26.03
CA CYS A 123 -22.02 30.88 -25.82
C CYS A 123 -22.49 32.22 -25.23
#